data_AF-A0A0N9X7J4-F1
#
_entry.id   AF-A0A0N9X7J4-F1
#
_cell.length_a   1.000
_cell.length_b   1.000
_cell.length_c   1.000
_cell.angle_alpha   90.00
_cell.angle_beta   90.00
_cell.angle_gamma   90.00
#
_symmetry.space_group_name_H-M   'P 1'
#
loop_
_entity.id
_entity.type
_entity.pdbx_description
1 polymer ?
#
loop_
_entity_poly.entity_id
_entity_poly.type
_entity_poly.pdbx_seq_one_letter_code
_entity_poly.pdbx_strand_id
1 'polypeptide(L)'
;MKENTNERRRELIDDIVMQHVTGIETLGTAIRRLRLEVTGLDQETFAVMCNMSTKALYQIEKDKGNPTFSTIEAILRKFGLRLGLTKSATTLYTPPPRQQKTTPQMPVRGANPKRKTAAQLGTKAKDGDKGAAE
;
A
#
# COMPACT_ATOMS: atom_id res chain seq x y z
N MET A 1 7.46 23.36 19.13
CA MET A 1 6.86 23.13 17.79
C MET A 1 7.84 22.72 16.69
N LYS A 2 9.18 22.81 16.87
CA LYS A 2 10.16 22.47 15.82
C LYS A 2 10.32 20.96 15.56
N GLU A 3 10.00 20.13 16.54
CA GLU A 3 10.15 18.66 16.50
C GLU A 3 9.19 18.02 15.48
N ASN A 4 7.91 18.40 15.52
CA ASN A 4 6.89 17.97 14.56
C ASN A 4 7.26 18.28 13.10
N THR A 5 7.97 19.38 12.82
CA THR A 5 8.36 19.75 11.45
C THR A 5 9.47 18.85 10.91
N ASN A 6 10.45 18.49 11.74
CA ASN A 6 11.53 17.59 11.35
C ASN A 6 11.03 16.15 11.21
N GLU A 7 10.17 15.71 12.13
CA GLU A 7 9.49 14.41 12.04
C GLU A 7 8.65 14.33 10.77
N ARG A 8 7.82 15.35 10.50
CA ARG A 8 7.02 15.40 9.27
C ARG A 8 7.87 15.37 8.01
N ARG A 9 8.99 16.11 8.00
CA ARG A 9 9.94 16.08 6.88
C ARG A 9 10.50 14.69 6.66
N ARG A 10 10.88 13.99 7.74
CA ARG A 10 11.39 12.63 7.68
C ARG A 10 10.35 11.65 7.15
N GLU A 11 9.12 11.70 7.67
CA GLU A 11 8.00 10.87 7.20
C GLU A 11 7.75 11.03 5.70
N LEU A 12 7.78 12.27 5.19
CA LEU A 12 7.61 12.54 3.76
C LEU A 12 8.74 11.95 2.92
N ILE A 13 9.99 12.08 3.37
CA ILE A 13 11.14 11.49 2.69
C ILE A 13 11.02 9.96 2.67
N ASP A 14 10.65 9.34 3.81
CA ASP A 14 10.51 7.89 3.93
C ASP A 14 9.39 7.35 3.02
N ASP A 15 8.25 8.06 2.89
CA ASP A 15 7.19 7.71 1.94
C ASP A 15 7.68 7.77 0.49
N ILE A 16 8.33 8.87 0.09
CA ILE A 16 8.84 9.03 -1.28
C ILE A 16 9.83 7.90 -1.62
N VAL A 17 10.74 7.56 -0.71
CA VAL A 17 11.68 6.46 -0.89
C VAL A 17 10.95 5.13 -1.04
N MET A 18 9.94 4.87 -0.20
CA MET A 18 9.15 3.63 -0.26
C MET A 18 8.39 3.51 -1.60
N GLN A 19 7.73 4.56 -2.06
CA GLN A 19 7.02 4.57 -3.34
C GLN A 19 7.97 4.30 -4.52
N HIS A 20 9.20 4.86 -4.46
CA HIS A 20 10.20 4.61 -5.48
C HIS A 20 10.74 3.17 -5.45
N VAL A 21 11.13 2.68 -4.28
CA VAL A 21 11.72 1.33 -4.10
C VAL A 21 10.73 0.22 -4.44
N THR A 22 9.44 0.45 -4.22
CA THR A 22 8.37 -0.49 -4.59
C THR A 22 8.01 -0.43 -6.08
N GLY A 23 8.56 0.52 -6.84
CA GLY A 23 8.30 0.71 -8.27
C GLY A 23 6.95 1.37 -8.57
N ILE A 24 6.26 1.91 -7.56
CA ILE A 24 5.01 2.66 -7.75
C ILE A 24 5.30 4.01 -8.41
N GLU A 25 6.40 4.66 -8.00
CA GLU A 25 6.85 5.93 -8.55
C GLU A 25 8.21 5.80 -9.24
N THR A 26 8.35 6.52 -10.35
CA THR A 26 9.62 6.65 -11.06
C THR A 26 10.62 7.50 -10.27
N LEU A 27 11.90 7.41 -10.64
CA LEU A 27 12.94 8.24 -10.02
C LEU A 27 12.68 9.74 -10.24
N GLY A 28 12.24 10.13 -11.44
CA GLY A 28 11.89 11.51 -11.76
C GLY A 28 10.72 12.03 -10.91
N THR A 29 9.71 11.20 -10.70
CA THR A 29 8.57 11.52 -9.82
C THR A 29 9.05 11.72 -8.38
N ALA A 30 9.87 10.80 -7.86
CA ALA A 30 10.42 10.90 -6.51
C ALA A 30 11.24 12.19 -6.32
N ILE A 31 12.12 12.55 -7.28
CA ILE A 31 12.91 13.80 -7.24
C ILE A 31 11.99 15.02 -7.25
N ARG A 32 10.94 15.02 -8.07
CA ARG A 32 9.95 16.11 -8.11
C ARG A 32 9.21 16.26 -6.77
N ARG A 33 8.84 15.15 -6.12
CA ARG A 33 8.21 15.17 -4.79
C ARG A 33 9.18 15.69 -3.73
N LEU A 34 10.44 15.25 -3.74
CA LEU A 34 11.49 15.80 -2.88
C LEU A 34 11.65 17.32 -3.06
N ARG A 35 11.52 17.83 -4.29
CA ARG A 35 11.50 19.27 -4.51
C ARG A 35 10.25 19.92 -3.90
N LEU A 36 9.07 19.52 -4.32
CA LEU A 36 7.82 20.22 -3.99
C LEU A 36 7.36 20.02 -2.54
N GLU A 37 7.38 18.78 -2.04
CA GLU A 37 6.82 18.42 -0.73
C GLU A 37 7.83 18.63 0.40
N VAL A 38 9.12 18.44 0.12
CA VAL A 38 10.16 18.48 1.16
C VAL A 38 10.87 19.83 1.21
N THR A 39 11.09 20.52 0.07
CA THR A 39 11.71 21.85 0.07
C THR A 39 10.74 22.99 -0.21
N GLY A 40 9.62 22.73 -0.89
CA GLY A 40 8.66 23.76 -1.30
C GLY A 40 9.18 24.68 -2.40
N LEU A 41 10.32 24.35 -3.02
CA LEU A 41 10.96 25.18 -4.03
C LEU A 41 10.35 24.95 -5.42
N ASP A 42 10.28 26.03 -6.19
CA ASP A 42 10.01 25.96 -7.61
C ASP A 42 11.19 25.33 -8.36
N GLN A 43 10.99 25.04 -9.65
CA GLN A 43 11.95 24.24 -10.42
C GLN A 43 13.26 24.98 -10.65
N GLU A 44 13.23 26.30 -10.84
CA GLU A 44 14.43 27.11 -11.08
C GLU A 44 15.30 27.19 -9.82
N THR A 45 14.71 27.58 -8.69
CA THR A 45 15.45 27.69 -7.43
C THR A 45 16.06 26.36 -7.00
N PHE A 46 15.34 25.25 -7.19
CA PHE A 46 15.86 23.93 -6.86
C PHE A 46 16.99 23.49 -7.80
N ALA A 47 16.92 23.82 -9.09
CA ALA A 47 17.99 23.52 -10.04
C ALA A 47 19.30 24.23 -9.65
N VAL A 48 19.20 25.50 -9.25
CA VAL A 48 20.33 26.27 -8.70
C VAL A 48 20.88 25.61 -7.43
N MET A 49 20.02 25.17 -6.51
CA MET A 49 20.43 24.46 -5.29
C MET A 49 21.19 23.15 -5.58
N CYS A 50 20.83 22.48 -6.68
CA CYS A 50 21.48 21.26 -7.17
C CYS A 50 22.64 21.53 -8.15
N ASN A 51 22.99 22.79 -8.38
CA ASN A 51 24.05 23.23 -9.29
C ASN A 51 23.90 22.67 -10.72
N MET A 52 22.68 22.76 -11.27
CA MET A 52 22.36 22.30 -12.63
C MET A 52 21.37 23.23 -13.33
N SER A 53 21.20 23.06 -14.64
CA SER A 53 20.23 23.86 -15.39
C SER A 53 18.79 23.41 -15.10
N THR A 54 17.84 24.37 -15.12
CA THR A 54 16.41 24.09 -14.98
C THR A 54 15.92 23.10 -16.02
N LYS A 55 16.46 23.16 -17.25
CA LYS A 55 16.16 22.21 -18.33
C LYS A 55 16.62 20.79 -17.97
N ALA A 56 17.83 20.63 -17.41
CA ALA A 56 18.34 19.32 -17.01
C ALA A 56 17.47 18.71 -15.89
N LEU A 57 17.17 19.50 -14.85
CA LEU A 57 16.26 19.08 -13.79
C LEU A 57 14.88 18.70 -14.34
N TYR A 58 14.32 19.49 -15.25
CA TYR A 58 13.04 19.18 -15.89
C TYR A 58 13.05 17.85 -16.63
N GLN A 59 14.13 17.54 -17.36
CA GLN A 59 14.24 16.25 -18.05
C GLN A 59 14.29 15.11 -17.02
N ILE A 60 15.08 15.25 -15.95
CA ILE A 60 15.15 14.27 -14.86
C ILE A 60 13.77 14.06 -14.23
N GLU A 61 13.05 15.12 -13.85
CA GLU A 61 11.73 15.03 -13.22
C GLU A 61 10.63 14.47 -14.13
N LYS A 62 10.86 14.46 -15.45
CA LYS A 62 9.96 13.88 -16.44
C LYS A 62 10.39 12.48 -16.88
N ASP A 63 11.40 11.89 -16.24
CA ASP A 63 12.02 10.62 -16.64
C ASP A 63 12.47 10.64 -18.10
N LYS A 64 12.92 11.81 -18.57
CA LYS A 64 13.45 12.02 -19.91
C LYS A 64 14.96 12.20 -19.86
N GLY A 65 15.63 11.71 -20.89
CA GLY A 65 17.08 11.73 -21.00
C GLY A 65 17.76 10.65 -20.16
N ASN A 66 19.08 10.72 -20.08
CA ASN A 66 19.92 9.75 -19.37
C ASN A 66 20.90 10.51 -18.47
N PRO A 67 20.47 10.99 -17.30
CA PRO A 67 21.35 11.68 -16.37
C PRO A 67 22.45 10.73 -15.87
N THR A 68 23.64 11.27 -15.63
CA THR A 68 24.71 10.46 -15.05
C THR A 68 24.36 10.05 -13.62
N PHE A 69 24.91 8.92 -13.16
CA PHE A 69 24.79 8.51 -11.76
C PHE A 69 25.24 9.62 -10.80
N SER A 70 26.33 10.32 -11.13
CA SER A 70 26.86 11.44 -10.35
C SER A 70 25.84 12.58 -10.21
N THR A 71 25.11 12.89 -11.28
CA THR A 71 24.07 13.93 -11.29
C THR A 71 22.92 13.58 -10.34
N ILE A 72 22.44 12.34 -10.39
CA ILE A 72 21.37 11.88 -9.49
C ILE A 72 21.85 11.88 -8.04
N GLU A 73 23.03 11.31 -7.78
CA GLU A 73 23.63 11.25 -6.45
C GLU A 73 23.82 12.64 -5.84
N ALA A 74 24.19 13.65 -6.64
CA ALA A 74 24.33 15.03 -6.19
C ALA A 74 23.01 15.64 -5.69
N ILE A 75 21.88 15.34 -6.35
CA ILE A 75 20.55 15.76 -5.91
C ILE A 75 20.19 15.04 -4.60
N LEU A 76 20.31 13.70 -4.57
CA LEU A 76 19.90 12.87 -3.44
C LEU A 76 20.64 13.22 -2.14
N ARG A 77 21.92 13.56 -2.24
CA ARG A 77 22.74 13.98 -1.09
C ARG A 77 22.22 15.22 -0.38
N LYS A 78 21.46 16.10 -1.04
CA LYS A 78 20.81 17.27 -0.40
C LYS A 78 19.75 16.86 0.63
N PHE A 79 19.26 15.63 0.54
CA PHE A 79 18.26 15.04 1.42
C PHE A 79 18.83 13.97 2.36
N GLY A 80 20.15 13.75 2.35
CA GLY A 80 20.78 12.64 3.06
C GLY A 80 20.50 11.27 2.43
N LEU A 81 20.07 11.25 1.15
CA LEU A 81 19.78 10.04 0.40
C LEU A 81 20.95 9.65 -0.51
N ARG A 82 20.97 8.38 -0.92
CA ARG A 82 21.88 7.84 -1.94
C ARG A 82 21.14 6.83 -2.81
N LEU A 83 21.60 6.69 -4.06
CA LEU A 83 21.03 5.70 -4.97
C LEU A 83 21.61 4.30 -4.66
N GLY A 84 20.76 3.28 -4.66
CA GLY A 84 21.13 1.90 -4.35
C GLY A 84 20.33 0.89 -5.16
N LEU A 85 20.77 -0.38 -5.11
CA LEU A 85 20.07 -1.49 -5.74
C LEU A 85 18.94 -1.97 -4.83
N THR A 86 17.80 -2.30 -5.44
CA THR A 86 16.69 -3.00 -4.77
C THR A 86 16.31 -4.23 -5.59
N LYS A 87 15.57 -5.17 -4.98
CA LYS A 87 14.97 -6.26 -5.72
C LYS A 87 13.85 -5.69 -6.58
N SER A 88 13.81 -6.05 -7.86
CA SER A 88 12.62 -5.80 -8.68
C SER A 88 11.46 -6.54 -8.02
N ALA A 89 10.56 -5.80 -7.37
CA ALA A 89 9.34 -6.38 -6.88
C ALA A 89 8.55 -6.81 -8.12
N THR A 90 8.52 -8.11 -8.39
CA THR A 90 7.53 -8.71 -9.29
C THR A 90 6.16 -8.44 -8.66
N THR A 91 5.53 -7.36 -9.11
CA THR A 91 4.08 -7.17 -9.24
C THR A 91 3.21 -7.76 -8.13
N LEU A 92 2.67 -6.84 -7.29
CA LEU A 92 1.52 -6.91 -6.39
C LEU A 92 1.71 -7.55 -5.00
N TYR A 93 2.37 -6.82 -4.09
CA TYR A 93 2.01 -6.92 -2.67
C TYR A 93 0.67 -6.22 -2.45
N THR A 94 -0.42 -6.98 -2.58
CA THR A 94 -1.65 -6.69 -1.85
C THR A 94 -1.33 -6.91 -0.38
N PRO A 95 -1.43 -5.90 0.50
CA PRO A 95 -1.25 -6.14 1.92
C PRO A 95 -2.23 -7.24 2.35
N PRO A 96 -1.82 -8.23 3.16
CA PRO A 96 -2.76 -9.22 3.67
C PRO A 96 -3.90 -8.46 4.37
N PRO A 97 -5.16 -8.90 4.21
CA PRO A 97 -6.27 -8.24 4.87
C PRO A 97 -5.93 -8.15 6.35
N ARG A 98 -5.87 -6.91 6.86
CA ARG A 98 -5.69 -6.64 8.28
C ARG A 98 -6.77 -7.45 8.99
N GLN A 99 -6.40 -8.52 9.68
CA GLN A 99 -7.31 -9.24 10.55
C GLN A 99 -7.69 -8.26 11.65
N GLN A 100 -8.78 -7.52 11.44
CA GLN A 100 -9.50 -6.93 12.54
C GLN A 100 -9.81 -8.10 13.46
N LYS A 101 -9.21 -8.09 14.65
CA LYS A 101 -9.61 -9.00 15.72
C LYS A 101 -11.11 -8.78 15.87
N THR A 102 -11.91 -9.72 15.37
CA THR A 102 -13.31 -9.81 15.73
C THR A 102 -13.30 -9.99 17.24
N THR A 103 -13.77 -8.98 17.94
CA THR A 103 -14.12 -9.12 19.35
C THR A 103 -15.04 -10.35 19.45
N PRO A 104 -14.79 -11.29 20.40
CA PRO A 104 -15.72 -12.39 20.62
C PRO A 104 -17.09 -11.77 20.92
N GLN A 105 -18.08 -12.00 20.05
CA GLN A 105 -19.45 -11.66 20.36
C GLN A 105 -19.83 -12.43 21.62
N MET A 106 -20.11 -11.70 22.70
CA MET A 106 -20.69 -12.28 23.91
C MET A 106 -21.97 -13.03 23.52
N PRO A 107 -22.19 -14.27 24.00
CA PRO A 107 -23.45 -14.95 23.75
C PRO A 107 -24.60 -14.11 24.31
N VAL A 108 -25.53 -13.72 23.44
CA VAL A 108 -26.78 -13.09 23.87
C VAL A 108 -27.50 -14.08 24.77
N ARG A 109 -27.65 -13.67 26.02
CA ARG A 109 -28.27 -14.42 27.10
C ARG A 109 -29.75 -14.67 26.75
N GLY A 110 -30.14 -15.92 26.54
CA GLY A 110 -31.56 -16.32 26.44
C GLY A 110 -31.94 -17.12 25.20
N ALA A 111 -31.37 -18.31 25.01
CA ALA A 111 -32.00 -19.36 24.20
C ALA A 111 -32.49 -20.45 25.16
N ASN A 112 -33.81 -20.50 25.39
CA ASN A 112 -34.46 -21.39 26.35
C ASN A 112 -34.75 -22.75 25.70
N PRO A 113 -34.11 -23.87 26.10
CA PRO A 113 -34.37 -25.17 25.52
C PRO A 113 -35.46 -25.87 26.34
N LYS A 114 -36.73 -25.60 26.03
CA LYS A 114 -37.85 -26.38 26.55
C LYS A 114 -38.87 -26.70 25.47
N ARG A 115 -38.74 -27.90 24.89
CA ARG A 115 -39.86 -28.86 24.78
C ARG A 115 -39.34 -30.22 24.31
N LYS A 116 -39.16 -31.12 25.28
CA LYS A 116 -39.45 -32.55 25.10
C LYS A 116 -40.80 -32.80 25.73
N THR A 117 -41.74 -33.40 25.01
CA THR A 117 -42.63 -34.45 25.53
C THR A 117 -43.40 -35.09 24.37
N ALA A 118 -43.46 -36.42 24.46
CA ALA A 118 -44.04 -37.36 23.51
C ALA A 118 -45.57 -37.29 23.42
N ALA A 119 -46.09 -37.71 22.27
CA ALA A 119 -47.38 -38.40 22.16
C ALA A 119 -47.28 -39.42 21.02
N GLN A 120 -47.95 -40.55 21.24
CA GLN A 120 -47.73 -41.89 20.71
C GLN A 120 -48.86 -42.26 19.72
N LEU A 121 -48.75 -43.46 19.14
CA LEU A 121 -49.76 -44.26 18.39
C LEU A 121 -49.80 -43.99 16.88
N GLY A 122 -49.33 -44.91 16.01
CA GLY A 122 -49.97 -46.18 15.60
C GLY A 122 -50.62 -45.92 14.22
N THR A 123 -50.51 -46.68 13.12
CA THR A 123 -50.53 -48.13 12.89
C THR A 123 -50.18 -48.46 11.42
N LYS A 124 -49.49 -49.60 11.21
CA LYS A 124 -49.56 -50.62 10.12
C LYS A 124 -50.03 -50.29 8.67
N ALA A 125 -49.20 -50.82 7.73
CA ALA A 125 -49.50 -51.58 6.49
C ALA A 125 -50.25 -50.85 5.34
N LYS A 126 -50.09 -51.11 4.03
CA LYS A 126 -49.68 -52.31 3.28
C LYS A 126 -49.53 -51.95 1.78
N ASP A 127 -48.69 -52.71 1.08
CA ASP A 127 -48.74 -53.18 -0.33
C ASP A 127 -48.71 -52.24 -1.56
N GLY A 128 -47.74 -52.58 -2.44
CA GLY A 128 -47.86 -52.71 -3.90
C GLY A 128 -47.54 -51.46 -4.72
N ASP A 129 -47.00 -51.51 -5.93
CA ASP A 129 -46.46 -52.54 -6.83
C ASP A 129 -45.96 -51.72 -8.05
N LYS A 130 -44.85 -52.13 -8.69
CA LYS A 130 -44.39 -51.85 -10.08
C LYS A 130 -44.48 -50.42 -10.68
N GLY A 131 -43.53 -49.95 -11.49
CA GLY A 131 -42.43 -50.60 -12.19
C GLY A 131 -41.92 -49.67 -13.31
N ALA A 132 -40.83 -50.10 -13.94
CA ALA A 132 -40.31 -49.80 -15.29
C ALA A 132 -40.25 -48.32 -15.76
N ALA A 133 -39.06 -47.74 -15.94
CA ALA A 133 -38.16 -47.94 -17.08
C ALA A 133 -38.73 -47.42 -18.41
N GLU A 134 -38.18 -46.30 -18.87
CA GLU A 134 -37.60 -46.11 -20.21
C GLU A 134 -36.50 -45.05 -20.14
#